data_AF-A0A6N7L4F2-F1
#
_entry.id   AF-A0A6N7L4F2-F1
#
_cell.length_a   1.000
_cell.length_b   1.000
_cell.length_c   1.000
_cell.angle_alpha   90.00
_cell.angle_beta   90.00
_cell.angle_gamma   90.00
#
_symmetry.space_group_name_H-M   'P 1'
#
loop_
_entity.id
_entity.type
_entity.pdbx_description
1 polymer ?
#
loop_
_entity_poly.entity_id
_entity_poly.type
_entity_poly.pdbx_seq_one_letter_code
_entity_poly.pdbx_strand_id
1 'polypeptide(L)'
;MPGLAPTRRSWRGDRNFWTALKELLEEIRALYTEDQVPWVVGYSGGKDSTLVLLLVWRAIAGLPPEQRHKRIYVISTDTLVENPVVSSWVGGHLEAMRAAAAEQSLPLEVHRLTPELKDSFWVCLIGRGYAAPRPKFRWCTERLKIKPSGKFIRDVVSHHGQAILLLGTRKAESAARARTMARHEKDRVRDRLSPNAGLPNSLVYTPIEHLTNDDVWEVLMMLDKLPWGRSAKELLALYQGASPDAECPLVVDTSTPSCGDSRFGCWTCTLVSADKSMTAMIVNDDANDWMHPLLRLRDALDVDDDRHLREFQRANGSLTVHRGRLVHGLYTQQARAEWLRQLLTAQQQVRRRAPEGLRGIELVSMAELEEIRRIWVFDKHEVEDLLPGIWQEVTGEPWPGPTAQDLMTLPADSLDILAEVCGEDRRMYEGLRTMLGIERSFRARGVRRGLLDELEKAVRRFSFATEEEALEFALKHGDKEERGDEQLSLLFEDGFGSG
;
A
#
# COMPACT_ATOMS: atom_id res chain seq x y z
N MET A 1 33.39 -0.24 31.46
CA MET A 1 33.91 0.72 30.46
C MET A 1 32.86 1.80 30.26
N PRO A 2 33.20 3.10 30.36
CA PRO A 2 32.25 4.18 30.14
C PRO A 2 31.71 4.13 28.70
N GLY A 3 30.40 4.32 28.56
CA GLY A 3 29.69 4.25 27.30
C GLY A 3 30.19 5.28 26.29
N LEU A 4 30.67 4.79 25.16
CA LEU A 4 30.81 5.58 23.94
C LEU A 4 29.40 5.90 23.45
N ALA A 5 28.86 7.05 23.85
CA ALA A 5 27.85 7.70 23.05
C ALA A 5 28.43 7.86 21.63
N PRO A 6 27.71 7.48 20.56
CA PRO A 6 28.21 7.69 19.21
C PRO A 6 28.40 9.19 19.03
N THR A 7 29.64 9.64 18.91
CA THR A 7 29.96 10.99 18.50
C THR A 7 29.31 11.20 17.14
N ARG A 8 28.19 11.93 17.11
CA ARG A 8 27.53 12.37 15.88
C ARG A 8 28.51 13.29 15.15
N ARG A 9 29.40 12.73 14.35
CA ARG A 9 30.14 13.52 13.37
C ARG A 9 29.09 14.08 12.41
N SER A 10 28.94 15.40 12.42
CA SER A 10 28.18 16.14 11.42
C SER A 10 28.58 15.64 10.02
N TRP A 11 27.63 15.47 9.10
CA TRP A 11 27.93 15.12 7.69
C TRP A 11 28.92 16.11 7.05
N ARG A 12 29.01 17.32 7.61
CA ARG A 12 29.94 18.38 7.21
C ARG A 12 31.35 18.20 7.79
N GLY A 13 31.54 17.35 8.80
CA GLY A 13 32.79 17.29 9.55
C GLY A 13 33.15 18.68 10.09
N ASP A 14 34.37 19.14 9.81
CA ASP A 14 34.85 20.49 10.14
C ASP A 14 34.55 21.52 9.03
N ARG A 15 33.93 21.12 7.93
CA ARG A 15 33.63 22.00 6.79
C ARG A 15 32.41 22.87 7.08
N ASN A 16 32.37 24.05 6.46
CA ASN A 16 31.14 24.85 6.46
C ASN A 16 30.05 24.19 5.60
N PHE A 17 28.79 24.54 5.87
CA PHE A 17 27.62 23.96 5.22
C PHE A 17 27.69 24.03 3.68
N TRP A 18 28.01 25.19 3.12
CA TRP A 18 28.03 25.41 1.68
C TRP A 18 29.08 24.57 0.96
N THR A 19 30.24 24.37 1.60
CA THR A 19 31.31 23.52 1.06
C THR A 19 30.85 22.08 0.99
N ALA A 20 30.28 21.56 2.07
CA ALA A 20 29.79 20.18 2.11
C ALA A 20 28.62 19.96 1.13
N LEU A 21 27.71 20.93 0.99
CA LEU A 21 26.63 20.85 0.00
C LEU A 21 27.18 20.86 -1.43
N LYS A 22 28.19 21.70 -1.72
CA LYS A 22 28.84 21.73 -3.03
C LYS A 22 29.52 20.41 -3.35
N GLU A 23 30.26 19.84 -2.41
CA GLU A 23 30.89 18.52 -2.56
C GLU A 23 29.85 17.43 -2.87
N LEU A 24 28.70 17.46 -2.19
CA LEU A 24 27.61 16.51 -2.45
C LEU A 24 27.02 16.69 -3.86
N LEU A 25 26.84 17.92 -4.33
CA LEU A 25 26.38 18.18 -5.71
C LEU A 25 27.41 17.74 -6.76
N GLU A 26 28.71 17.95 -6.52
CA GLU A 26 29.77 17.46 -7.41
C GLU A 26 29.83 15.94 -7.44
N GLU A 27 29.65 15.28 -6.29
CA GLU A 27 29.53 13.82 -6.22
C GLU A 27 28.39 13.30 -7.10
N ILE A 28 27.21 13.92 -7.03
CA ILE A 28 26.06 13.52 -7.84
C ILE A 28 26.36 13.75 -9.33
N ARG A 29 27.01 14.86 -9.70
CA ARG A 29 27.41 15.14 -11.10
C ARG A 29 28.42 14.14 -11.63
N ALA A 30 29.41 13.78 -10.82
CA ALA A 30 30.42 12.79 -11.18
C ALA A 30 29.76 11.43 -11.47
N LEU A 31 28.90 10.95 -10.57
CA LEU A 31 28.18 9.69 -10.77
C LEU A 31 27.21 9.75 -11.95
N TYR A 32 26.57 10.90 -12.18
CA TYR A 32 25.66 11.08 -13.31
C TYR A 32 26.38 11.03 -14.66
N THR A 33 27.58 11.58 -14.77
CA THR A 33 28.36 11.66 -16.02
C THR A 33 29.24 10.45 -16.30
N GLU A 34 29.39 9.53 -15.33
CA GLU A 34 30.24 8.34 -15.46
C GLU A 34 29.75 7.32 -16.51
N ASP A 35 28.44 7.25 -16.75
CA ASP A 35 27.82 6.23 -17.61
C ASP A 35 26.46 6.68 -18.19
N GLN A 36 25.78 5.80 -18.94
CA GLN A 36 24.44 6.02 -19.51
C GLN A 36 23.31 5.33 -18.73
N VAL A 37 23.59 4.74 -17.56
CA VAL A 37 22.62 3.92 -16.83
C VAL A 37 21.50 4.82 -16.29
N PRO A 38 20.23 4.56 -16.63
CA PRO A 38 19.12 5.40 -16.19
C PRO A 38 18.99 5.42 -14.67
N TRP A 39 18.58 6.58 -14.16
CA TRP A 39 18.34 6.80 -12.74
C TRP A 39 16.85 6.71 -12.43
N VAL A 40 16.50 6.05 -11.34
CA VAL A 40 15.14 5.96 -10.81
C VAL A 40 15.15 6.59 -9.41
N VAL A 41 14.52 7.75 -9.24
CA VAL A 41 14.42 8.43 -7.95
C VAL A 41 13.12 8.05 -7.28
N GLY A 42 13.20 7.39 -6.13
CA GLY A 42 12.04 7.09 -5.30
C GLY A 42 11.55 8.34 -4.56
N TYR A 43 10.39 8.87 -4.95
CA TYR A 43 9.80 10.07 -4.36
C TYR A 43 8.52 9.72 -3.60
N SER A 44 8.44 10.09 -2.32
CA SER A 44 7.27 9.83 -1.46
C SER A 44 6.57 11.10 -0.98
N GLY A 45 7.03 12.29 -1.38
CA GLY A 45 6.55 13.58 -0.88
C GLY A 45 6.98 13.92 0.55
N GLY A 46 7.75 13.05 1.21
CA GLY A 46 8.33 13.32 2.52
C GLY A 46 9.68 14.04 2.41
N LYS A 47 10.13 14.65 3.52
CA LYS A 47 11.35 15.49 3.59
C LYS A 47 12.59 14.84 2.99
N ASP A 48 12.84 13.56 3.28
CA ASP A 48 14.06 12.86 2.87
C ASP A 48 14.06 12.65 1.35
N SER A 49 12.94 12.18 0.79
CA SER A 49 12.79 12.00 -0.66
C SER A 49 12.77 13.32 -1.44
N THR A 50 12.21 14.38 -0.85
CA THR A 50 12.24 15.75 -1.40
C THR A 50 13.67 16.27 -1.46
N LEU A 51 14.47 16.06 -0.42
CA LEU A 51 15.88 16.47 -0.41
C LEU A 51 16.70 15.70 -1.46
N VAL A 52 16.53 14.38 -1.58
CA VAL A 52 17.22 13.61 -2.64
C VAL A 52 16.91 14.17 -4.02
N LEU A 53 15.62 14.37 -4.33
CA LEU A 53 15.23 14.90 -5.62
C LEU A 53 15.74 16.33 -5.84
N LEU A 54 15.69 17.18 -4.81
CA LEU A 54 16.26 18.53 -4.85
C LEU A 54 17.75 18.52 -5.21
N LEU A 55 18.54 17.65 -4.57
CA LEU A 55 19.98 17.54 -4.80
C LEU A 55 20.26 17.06 -6.23
N VAL A 56 19.58 16.02 -6.69
CA VAL A 56 19.66 15.54 -8.08
C VAL A 56 19.29 16.65 -9.06
N TRP A 57 18.16 17.32 -8.85
CA TRP A 57 17.70 18.39 -9.73
C TRP A 57 18.71 19.53 -9.85
N ARG A 58 19.24 20.02 -8.72
CA ARG A 58 20.26 21.08 -8.68
C ARG A 58 21.59 20.63 -9.29
N ALA A 59 21.99 19.39 -9.07
CA ALA A 59 23.21 18.83 -9.65
C ALA A 59 23.12 18.84 -11.19
N ILE A 60 22.02 18.31 -11.75
CA ILE A 60 21.85 18.16 -13.20
C ILE A 60 21.53 19.48 -13.89
N ALA A 61 20.70 20.35 -13.28
CA ALA A 61 20.46 21.69 -13.81
C ALA A 61 21.74 22.55 -13.84
N GLY A 62 22.71 22.26 -12.98
CA GLY A 62 24.02 22.92 -12.98
C GLY A 62 25.00 22.42 -14.05
N LEU A 63 24.69 21.32 -14.76
CA LEU A 63 25.50 20.82 -15.87
C LEU A 63 25.19 21.57 -17.17
N PRO A 64 26.16 21.69 -18.10
CA PRO A 64 25.89 22.13 -19.46
C PRO A 64 24.84 21.24 -20.16
N PRO A 65 23.94 21.76 -21.01
CA PRO A 65 22.89 20.98 -21.66
C PRO A 65 23.38 19.70 -22.37
N GLU A 66 24.54 19.75 -23.00
CA GLU A 66 25.19 18.65 -23.69
C GLU A 66 25.59 17.48 -22.78
N GLN A 67 25.76 17.72 -21.48
CA GLN A 67 26.06 16.68 -20.49
C GLN A 67 24.79 16.10 -19.85
N ARG A 68 23.60 16.65 -20.12
CA ARG A 68 22.30 16.22 -19.55
C ARG A 68 21.65 15.09 -20.35
N HIS A 69 22.44 14.08 -20.66
CA HIS A 69 22.11 12.98 -21.58
C HIS A 69 21.36 11.78 -20.96
N LYS A 70 21.54 11.52 -19.66
CA LYS A 70 21.00 10.34 -18.97
C LYS A 70 19.59 10.60 -18.47
N ARG A 71 18.67 9.66 -18.76
CA ARG A 71 17.28 9.71 -18.30
C ARG A 71 17.16 9.52 -16.78
N ILE A 72 16.29 10.31 -16.18
CA ILE A 72 15.96 10.28 -14.75
C ILE A 72 14.46 10.09 -14.60
N TYR A 73 14.06 8.94 -14.06
CA TYR A 73 12.67 8.63 -13.75
C TYR A 73 12.39 8.98 -12.30
N VAL A 74 11.49 9.93 -12.04
CA VAL A 74 10.96 10.17 -10.69
C VAL A 74 9.71 9.33 -10.53
N ILE A 75 9.74 8.35 -9.63
CA ILE A 75 8.61 7.47 -9.37
C ILE A 75 8.01 7.76 -8.00
N SER A 76 6.69 7.85 -7.94
CA SER A 76 5.93 7.90 -6.69
C SER A 76 4.87 6.81 -6.71
N THR A 77 4.85 5.96 -5.67
CA THR A 77 3.86 4.87 -5.57
C THR A 77 2.71 5.31 -4.70
N ASP A 78 1.56 5.52 -5.32
CA ASP A 78 0.31 5.81 -4.66
C ASP A 78 -0.47 4.52 -4.42
N THR A 79 -0.72 4.20 -3.15
CA THR A 79 -1.42 2.97 -2.76
C THR A 79 -2.94 3.04 -2.94
N LEU A 80 -3.48 4.19 -3.37
CA LEU A 80 -4.92 4.51 -3.46
C LEU A 80 -5.64 4.58 -2.11
N VAL A 81 -4.93 4.34 -1.01
CA VAL A 81 -5.40 4.47 0.36
C VAL A 81 -4.45 5.31 1.22
N GLU A 82 -3.60 6.11 0.59
CA GLU A 82 -2.79 7.13 1.28
C GLU A 82 -3.71 8.20 1.91
N ASN A 83 -3.27 8.84 2.99
CA ASN A 83 -4.00 9.97 3.57
C ASN A 83 -4.36 10.99 2.46
N PRO A 84 -5.64 11.39 2.31
CA PRO A 84 -6.07 12.26 1.22
C PRO A 84 -5.34 13.61 1.11
N VAL A 85 -5.01 14.25 2.23
CA VAL A 85 -4.25 15.52 2.25
C VAL A 85 -2.85 15.28 1.69
N VAL A 86 -2.22 14.18 2.09
CA VAL A 86 -0.88 13.79 1.63
C VAL A 86 -0.90 13.37 0.16
N SER A 87 -1.92 12.65 -0.29
CA SER A 87 -2.08 12.25 -1.69
C SER A 87 -2.25 13.48 -2.61
N SER A 88 -3.05 14.46 -2.18
CA SER A 88 -3.18 15.75 -2.86
C SER A 88 -1.86 16.52 -2.92
N TRP A 89 -1.14 16.60 -1.79
CA TRP A 89 0.20 17.19 -1.70
C TRP A 89 1.19 16.57 -2.69
N VAL A 90 1.28 15.23 -2.70
CA VAL A 90 2.16 14.49 -3.61
C VAL A 90 1.75 14.75 -5.06
N GLY A 91 0.45 14.65 -5.39
CA GLY A 91 -0.06 14.92 -6.73
C GLY A 91 0.32 16.32 -7.24
N GLY A 92 0.13 17.35 -6.42
CA GLY A 92 0.51 18.72 -6.76
C GLY A 92 2.02 18.91 -6.98
N HIS A 93 2.87 18.13 -6.28
CA HIS A 93 4.30 18.10 -6.51
C HIS A 93 4.67 17.42 -7.83
N LEU A 94 4.06 16.28 -8.15
CA LEU A 94 4.33 15.56 -9.40
C LEU A 94 3.99 16.41 -10.63
N GLU A 95 2.86 17.12 -10.63
CA GLU A 95 2.50 18.02 -11.74
C GLU A 95 3.48 19.18 -11.88
N ALA A 96 3.86 19.80 -10.76
CA ALA A 96 4.83 20.89 -10.75
C ALA A 96 6.21 20.44 -11.27
N MET A 97 6.63 19.22 -10.91
CA MET A 97 7.86 18.61 -11.43
C MET A 97 7.79 18.38 -12.95
N ARG A 98 6.66 17.91 -13.49
CA ARG A 98 6.53 17.74 -14.95
C ARG A 98 6.68 19.06 -15.69
N ALA A 99 5.98 20.10 -15.22
CA ALA A 99 6.05 21.43 -15.83
C ALA A 99 7.48 22.01 -15.76
N ALA A 100 8.10 21.97 -14.58
CA ALA A 100 9.43 22.52 -14.37
C ALA A 100 10.54 21.75 -15.10
N ALA A 101 10.42 20.42 -15.21
CA ALA A 101 11.39 19.61 -15.95
C ALA A 101 11.38 19.96 -17.45
N ALA A 102 10.20 20.16 -18.03
CA ALA A 102 10.05 20.61 -19.41
C ALA A 102 10.59 22.04 -19.62
N GLU A 103 10.23 22.97 -18.74
CA GLU A 103 10.70 24.37 -18.79
C GLU A 103 12.23 24.47 -18.69
N GLN A 104 12.84 23.67 -17.81
CA GLN A 104 14.29 23.69 -17.56
C GLN A 104 15.08 22.76 -18.49
N SER A 105 14.41 22.08 -19.44
CA SER A 105 15.02 21.11 -20.36
C SER A 105 15.86 20.07 -19.61
N LEU A 106 15.29 19.48 -18.55
CA LEU A 106 15.91 18.39 -17.81
C LEU A 106 15.45 17.04 -18.36
N PRO A 107 16.34 16.03 -18.41
CA PRO A 107 16.00 14.67 -18.87
C PRO A 107 15.25 13.89 -17.78
N LEU A 108 14.20 14.49 -17.21
CA LEU A 108 13.47 14.00 -16.06
C LEU A 108 12.01 13.67 -16.43
N GLU A 109 11.59 12.44 -16.18
CA GLU A 109 10.25 11.93 -16.43
C GLU A 109 9.57 11.55 -15.10
N VAL A 110 8.33 11.99 -14.89
CA VAL A 110 7.61 11.80 -13.62
C VAL A 110 6.47 10.81 -13.76
N HIS A 111 6.52 9.71 -13.00
CA HIS A 111 5.54 8.62 -13.02
C HIS A 111 4.87 8.46 -11.65
N ARG A 112 3.53 8.49 -11.65
CA ARG A 112 2.70 8.02 -10.54
C ARG A 112 2.39 6.55 -10.80
N LEU A 113 2.84 5.68 -9.91
CA LEU A 113 2.61 4.24 -9.97
C LEU A 113 1.46 3.89 -9.04
N THR A 114 0.60 2.97 -9.45
CA THR A 114 -0.53 2.46 -8.66
C THR A 114 -0.55 0.94 -8.67
N PRO A 115 -1.20 0.29 -7.67
CA PRO A 115 -1.44 -1.14 -7.68
C PRO A 115 -2.25 -1.57 -8.90
N GLU A 116 -2.02 -2.80 -9.38
CA GLU A 116 -2.96 -3.42 -10.31
C GLU A 116 -4.32 -3.58 -9.63
N LEU A 117 -5.42 -3.51 -10.39
CA LEU A 117 -6.79 -3.56 -9.84
C LEU A 117 -7.01 -4.74 -8.89
N LYS A 118 -6.57 -5.93 -9.29
CA LYS A 118 -6.65 -7.18 -8.50
C LYS A 118 -5.87 -7.14 -7.18
N ASP A 119 -4.94 -6.20 -7.04
CA ASP A 119 -4.04 -6.03 -5.91
C ASP A 119 -4.41 -4.79 -5.07
N SER A 120 -5.42 -4.02 -5.46
CA SER A 120 -5.90 -2.86 -4.69
C SER A 120 -6.38 -3.26 -3.30
N PHE A 121 -6.35 -2.31 -2.37
CA PHE A 121 -6.68 -2.56 -0.97
C PHE A 121 -8.11 -3.10 -0.81
N TRP A 122 -9.09 -2.44 -1.42
CA TRP A 122 -10.50 -2.82 -1.30
C TRP A 122 -10.86 -4.07 -2.10
N VAL A 123 -10.23 -4.29 -3.25
CA VAL A 123 -10.40 -5.56 -3.98
C VAL A 123 -9.86 -6.74 -3.17
N CYS A 124 -8.74 -6.58 -2.47
CA CYS A 124 -8.22 -7.61 -1.57
C CYS A 124 -9.10 -7.82 -0.33
N LEU A 125 -9.48 -6.74 0.36
CA LEU A 125 -10.21 -6.82 1.63
C LEU A 125 -11.70 -7.15 1.43
N ILE A 126 -12.41 -6.38 0.60
CA ILE A 126 -13.86 -6.50 0.36
C ILE A 126 -14.14 -7.53 -0.74
N GLY A 127 -13.38 -7.49 -1.84
CA GLY A 127 -13.54 -8.43 -2.94
C GLY A 127 -13.17 -9.85 -2.51
N ARG A 128 -11.89 -10.10 -2.21
CA ARG A 128 -11.40 -11.44 -1.85
C ARG A 128 -11.72 -11.86 -0.42
N GLY A 129 -11.87 -10.90 0.51
CA GLY A 129 -12.10 -11.19 1.92
C GLY A 129 -10.82 -11.33 2.74
N TYR A 130 -9.70 -10.74 2.32
CA TYR A 130 -8.49 -10.76 3.14
C TYR A 130 -8.73 -10.01 4.45
N ALA A 131 -8.33 -10.63 5.57
CA ALA A 131 -8.33 -9.96 6.85
C ALA A 131 -7.47 -8.68 6.79
N ALA A 132 -7.84 -7.66 7.58
CA ALA A 132 -7.08 -6.43 7.66
C ALA A 132 -5.59 -6.72 7.96
N PRO A 133 -4.63 -5.99 7.36
CA PRO A 133 -3.21 -6.28 7.55
C PRO A 133 -2.78 -6.24 9.01
N ARG A 134 -2.13 -7.29 9.49
CA ARG A 134 -1.52 -7.35 10.83
C ARG A 134 -0.02 -7.63 10.72
N PRO A 135 0.80 -7.43 11.77
CA PRO A 135 2.26 -7.60 11.69
C PRO A 135 2.72 -8.95 11.12
N LYS A 136 1.99 -10.04 11.41
CA LYS A 136 2.26 -11.40 10.89
C LYS A 136 1.54 -11.71 9.56
N PHE A 137 0.68 -10.82 9.08
CA PHE A 137 -0.12 -10.99 7.87
C PHE A 137 -0.16 -9.67 7.08
N ARG A 138 1.03 -9.21 6.65
CA ARG A 138 1.23 -7.89 6.03
C ARG A 138 1.19 -7.97 4.50
N TRP A 139 0.05 -8.37 3.95
CA TRP A 139 -0.13 -8.51 2.49
C TRP A 139 -0.10 -7.17 1.73
N CYS A 140 -0.45 -6.06 2.39
CA CYS A 140 -0.60 -4.75 1.74
C CYS A 140 0.73 -4.17 1.21
N THR A 141 1.85 -4.41 1.88
CA THR A 141 3.13 -3.78 1.50
C THR A 141 3.68 -4.36 0.20
N GLU A 142 3.60 -5.68 0.05
CA GLU A 142 4.04 -6.32 -1.19
C GLU A 142 3.18 -5.86 -2.37
N ARG A 143 1.85 -5.96 -2.23
CA ARG A 143 0.88 -5.66 -3.31
C ARG A 143 0.82 -4.19 -3.67
N LEU A 144 0.75 -3.31 -2.67
CA LEU A 144 0.48 -1.90 -2.91
C LEU A 144 1.75 -1.08 -3.14
N LYS A 145 2.91 -1.50 -2.62
CA LYS A 145 4.17 -0.71 -2.70
C LYS A 145 5.28 -1.40 -3.49
N ILE A 146 5.56 -2.68 -3.19
CA ILE A 146 6.71 -3.39 -3.79
C ILE A 146 6.43 -3.80 -5.24
N LYS A 147 5.26 -4.37 -5.54
CA LYS A 147 4.94 -4.83 -6.90
C LYS A 147 4.88 -3.68 -7.93
N PRO A 148 4.23 -2.53 -7.68
CA PRO A 148 4.16 -1.44 -8.65
C PRO A 148 5.54 -0.85 -8.98
N SER A 149 6.31 -0.53 -7.95
CA SER A 149 7.68 -0.01 -8.10
C SER A 149 8.62 -1.04 -8.72
N GLY A 150 8.55 -2.29 -8.28
CA GLY A 150 9.36 -3.38 -8.82
C GLY A 150 9.05 -3.68 -10.29
N LYS A 151 7.78 -3.61 -10.70
CA LYS A 151 7.38 -3.75 -12.11
C LYS A 151 8.02 -2.66 -12.97
N PHE A 152 7.88 -1.40 -12.57
CA PHE A 152 8.48 -0.28 -13.27
C PHE A 152 10.01 -0.41 -13.38
N ILE A 153 10.70 -0.75 -12.28
CA ILE A 153 12.17 -0.88 -12.29
C ILE A 153 12.59 -2.05 -13.19
N ARG A 154 11.88 -3.19 -13.17
CA ARG A 154 12.15 -4.30 -14.09
C ARG A 154 11.97 -3.89 -15.55
N ASP A 155 10.96 -3.08 -15.85
CA ASP A 155 10.74 -2.55 -17.20
C ASP A 155 11.90 -1.62 -17.61
N VAL A 156 12.38 -0.74 -16.72
CA VAL A 156 13.57 0.07 -17.02
C VAL A 156 14.82 -0.81 -17.26
N VAL A 157 15.03 -1.81 -16.41
CA VAL A 157 16.16 -2.76 -16.56
C VAL A 157 16.05 -3.56 -17.85
N SER A 158 14.86 -4.00 -18.27
CA SER A 158 14.70 -4.77 -19.51
C SER A 158 15.02 -3.95 -20.76
N HIS A 159 14.73 -2.65 -20.76
CA HIS A 159 15.03 -1.76 -21.89
C HIS A 159 16.48 -1.24 -21.91
N HIS A 160 17.11 -1.07 -20.74
CA HIS A 160 18.41 -0.41 -20.62
C HIS A 160 19.54 -1.31 -20.09
N GLY A 161 19.25 -2.55 -19.74
CA GLY A 161 20.19 -3.52 -19.16
C GLY A 161 20.49 -3.33 -17.68
N GLN A 162 20.42 -2.10 -17.17
CA GLN A 162 20.67 -1.76 -15.76
C GLN A 162 19.86 -0.52 -15.34
N ALA A 163 19.63 -0.35 -14.03
CA ALA A 163 19.10 0.88 -13.45
C ALA A 163 19.78 1.24 -12.12
N ILE A 164 19.92 2.53 -11.81
CA ILE A 164 20.39 3.03 -10.50
C ILE A 164 19.19 3.64 -9.76
N LEU A 165 18.83 3.07 -8.62
CA LEU A 165 17.75 3.50 -7.74
C LEU A 165 18.28 4.46 -6.66
N LEU A 166 17.76 5.68 -6.64
CA LEU A 166 18.13 6.72 -5.68
C LEU A 166 17.11 6.77 -4.55
N LEU A 167 17.56 6.58 -3.31
CA LEU A 167 16.69 6.52 -2.12
C LEU A 167 17.13 7.46 -1.01
N GLY A 168 16.16 8.03 -0.30
CA GLY A 168 16.36 8.91 0.85
C GLY A 168 16.60 8.20 2.19
N THR A 169 17.14 6.98 2.20
CA THR A 169 17.36 6.24 3.45
C THR A 169 18.58 6.76 4.20
N ARG A 170 18.50 6.89 5.53
CA ARG A 170 19.56 7.45 6.38
C ARG A 170 19.96 6.51 7.51
N LYS A 171 21.26 6.47 7.82
CA LYS A 171 21.81 5.69 8.95
C LYS A 171 21.28 6.22 10.29
N ALA A 172 21.03 7.54 10.38
CA ALA A 172 20.48 8.18 11.56
C ALA A 172 19.00 7.87 11.84
N GLU A 173 18.28 7.20 10.94
CA GLU A 173 16.83 6.95 11.12
C GLU A 173 16.53 5.87 12.17
N SER A 174 17.38 4.86 12.32
CA SER A 174 17.31 3.88 13.43
C SER A 174 18.56 3.00 13.49
N ALA A 175 18.86 2.42 14.66
CA ALA A 175 19.94 1.45 14.80
C ALA A 175 19.78 0.22 13.88
N ALA A 176 18.54 -0.22 13.65
CA ALA A 176 18.26 -1.32 12.73
C ALA A 176 18.60 -0.94 11.28
N ARG A 177 18.21 0.25 10.82
CA ARG A 177 18.57 0.74 9.48
C ARG A 177 20.07 0.94 9.32
N ALA A 178 20.75 1.49 10.32
CA ALA A 178 22.21 1.65 10.30
C ALA A 178 22.93 0.31 10.06
N ARG A 179 22.52 -0.76 10.77
CA ARG A 179 23.07 -2.11 10.59
C ARG A 179 22.82 -2.66 9.19
N THR A 180 21.59 -2.51 8.68
CA THR A 180 21.24 -2.98 7.34
C THR A 180 22.04 -2.25 6.26
N MET A 181 22.15 -0.92 6.35
CA MET A 181 22.93 -0.12 5.40
C MET A 181 24.42 -0.47 5.46
N ALA A 182 24.99 -0.65 6.66
CA ALA A 182 26.39 -1.06 6.82
C ALA A 182 26.69 -2.45 6.24
N ARG A 183 25.69 -3.35 6.21
CA ARG A 183 25.81 -4.63 5.52
C ARG A 183 25.88 -4.43 4.00
N HIS A 184 24.93 -3.69 3.43
CA HIS A 184 24.89 -3.43 1.99
C HIS A 184 26.10 -2.62 1.48
N GLU A 185 26.67 -1.77 2.33
CA GLU A 185 27.89 -1.01 2.04
C GLU A 185 29.11 -1.91 1.79
N LYS A 186 29.17 -3.09 2.43
CA LYS A 186 30.24 -4.08 2.19
C LYS A 186 30.12 -4.78 0.84
N ASP A 187 28.91 -4.83 0.30
CA ASP A 187 28.60 -5.49 -0.97
C ASP A 187 28.64 -4.50 -2.16
N ARG A 188 29.11 -3.27 -1.95
CA ARG A 188 29.20 -2.24 -2.99
C ARG A 188 30.08 -2.74 -4.16
N VAL A 189 29.50 -2.73 -5.35
CA VAL A 189 30.16 -3.16 -6.59
C VAL A 189 30.87 -2.02 -7.31
N ARG A 190 30.44 -0.78 -7.04
CA ARG A 190 31.07 0.48 -7.46
C ARG A 190 31.04 1.43 -6.26
N ASP A 191 31.90 2.45 -6.27
CA ASP A 191 31.89 3.43 -5.19
C ASP A 191 30.47 3.99 -5.00
N ARG A 192 29.96 3.94 -3.76
CA ARG A 192 28.61 4.38 -3.34
C ARG A 192 27.41 3.63 -3.93
N LEU A 193 27.61 2.63 -4.80
CA LEU A 193 26.53 1.85 -5.41
C LEU A 193 26.45 0.45 -4.80
N SER A 194 25.37 0.20 -4.07
CA SER A 194 25.09 -1.09 -3.44
C SER A 194 24.16 -1.93 -4.32
N PRO A 195 24.32 -3.26 -4.42
CA PRO A 195 23.40 -4.09 -5.18
C PRO A 195 22.01 -4.11 -4.55
N ASN A 196 20.97 -4.14 -5.39
CA ASN A 196 19.60 -4.34 -4.95
C ASN A 196 19.26 -5.83 -4.86
N ALA A 197 19.13 -6.35 -3.64
CA ALA A 197 18.88 -7.78 -3.42
C ALA A 197 17.56 -8.29 -4.04
N GLY A 198 16.55 -7.43 -4.20
CA GLY A 198 15.23 -7.82 -4.73
C GLY A 198 15.06 -7.59 -6.24
N LEU A 199 16.00 -6.91 -6.89
CA LEU A 199 15.91 -6.53 -8.31
C LEU A 199 17.28 -6.72 -8.97
N PRO A 200 17.50 -7.86 -9.66
CA PRO A 200 18.71 -8.09 -10.43
C PRO A 200 18.98 -6.94 -11.40
N ASN A 201 20.26 -6.61 -11.60
CA ASN A 201 20.72 -5.49 -12.43
C ASN A 201 20.16 -4.11 -12.00
N SER A 202 19.78 -3.96 -10.73
CA SER A 202 19.53 -2.67 -10.09
C SER A 202 20.58 -2.38 -9.03
N LEU A 203 21.16 -1.18 -9.06
CA LEU A 203 22.05 -0.65 -8.03
C LEU A 203 21.31 0.40 -7.21
N VAL A 204 21.71 0.62 -5.96
CA VAL A 204 21.12 1.57 -5.04
C VAL A 204 22.14 2.64 -4.67
N TYR A 205 21.75 3.89 -4.82
CA TYR A 205 22.51 5.07 -4.41
C TYR A 205 21.73 5.85 -3.32
N THR A 206 22.42 6.19 -2.23
CA THR A 206 21.81 6.83 -1.05
C THR A 206 22.56 8.13 -0.71
N PRO A 207 22.34 9.22 -1.47
CA PRO A 207 23.16 10.44 -1.38
C PRO A 207 23.10 11.13 -0.01
N ILE A 208 22.04 10.88 0.76
CA ILE A 208 21.84 11.51 2.07
C ILE A 208 22.07 10.55 3.24
N GLU A 209 22.71 9.39 3.03
CA GLU A 209 22.80 8.32 4.04
C GLU A 209 23.40 8.75 5.39
N HIS A 210 24.27 9.77 5.38
CA HIS A 210 24.96 10.30 6.55
C HIS A 210 24.26 11.49 7.22
N LEU A 211 23.22 12.07 6.60
CA LEU A 211 22.55 13.25 7.13
C LEU A 211 21.70 12.90 8.36
N THR A 212 21.68 13.80 9.34
CA THR A 212 20.73 13.74 10.45
C THR A 212 19.38 14.32 10.04
N ASN A 213 18.40 14.28 10.96
CA ASN A 213 17.10 14.89 10.69
C ASN A 213 17.21 16.42 10.55
N ASP A 214 18.01 17.04 11.42
CA ASP A 214 18.23 18.48 11.44
C ASP A 214 18.92 18.95 10.18
N ASP A 215 19.92 18.20 9.71
CA ASP A 215 20.61 18.52 8.46
C ASP A 215 19.66 18.53 7.25
N VAL A 216 18.69 17.60 7.21
CA VAL A 216 17.70 17.55 6.13
C VAL A 216 16.83 18.81 6.15
N TRP A 217 16.32 19.18 7.32
CA TRP A 217 15.49 20.38 7.45
C TRP A 217 16.29 21.66 7.24
N GLU A 218 17.53 21.74 7.72
CA GLU A 218 18.41 22.89 7.50
C GLU A 218 18.57 23.16 6.00
N VAL A 219 18.84 22.12 5.18
CA VAL A 219 18.94 22.29 3.73
C VAL A 219 17.61 22.74 3.12
N LEU A 220 16.49 22.12 3.53
CA LEU A 220 15.16 22.44 2.99
C LEU A 220 14.72 23.87 3.37
N MET A 221 15.01 24.32 4.58
CA MET A 221 14.60 25.63 5.11
C MET A 221 15.43 26.79 4.58
N MET A 222 16.63 26.52 4.03
CA MET A 222 17.40 27.54 3.31
C MET A 222 16.79 27.92 1.96
N LEU A 223 15.82 27.15 1.46
CA LEU A 223 15.16 27.40 0.19
C LEU A 223 13.80 28.05 0.41
N ASP A 224 13.56 29.17 -0.28
CA ASP A 224 12.22 29.73 -0.34
C ASP A 224 11.31 28.89 -1.25
N LYS A 225 11.86 28.40 -2.38
CA LYS A 225 11.18 27.51 -3.32
C LYS A 225 12.07 26.34 -3.75
N LEU A 226 11.43 25.20 -3.95
CA LEU A 226 12.01 24.04 -4.61
C LEU A 226 12.19 24.32 -6.11
N PRO A 227 13.09 23.60 -6.81
CA PRO A 227 13.35 23.82 -8.24
C PRO A 227 12.12 23.67 -9.14
N TRP A 228 11.09 22.98 -8.67
CA TRP A 228 9.79 22.85 -9.33
C TRP A 228 8.72 23.83 -8.81
N GLY A 229 9.12 24.92 -8.16
CA GLY A 229 8.26 26.06 -7.82
C GLY A 229 7.42 25.93 -6.54
N ARG A 230 7.36 24.75 -5.91
CA ARG A 230 6.66 24.52 -4.64
C ARG A 230 7.45 25.04 -3.43
N SER A 231 6.77 25.41 -2.34
CA SER A 231 7.42 25.94 -1.15
C SER A 231 7.90 24.80 -0.23
N ALA A 232 9.15 24.88 0.23
CA ALA A 232 9.64 23.95 1.25
C ALA A 232 8.96 24.20 2.62
N LYS A 233 8.47 25.42 2.86
CA LYS A 233 7.73 25.78 4.09
C LYS A 233 6.37 25.11 4.15
N GLU A 234 5.71 24.87 3.01
CA GLU A 234 4.46 24.10 2.96
C GLU A 234 4.69 22.64 3.42
N LEU A 235 5.83 22.05 3.07
CA LEU A 235 6.22 20.73 3.57
C LEU A 235 6.39 20.75 5.09
N LEU A 236 7.06 21.77 5.63
CA LEU A 236 7.19 21.92 7.08
C LEU A 236 5.82 22.06 7.76
N ALA A 237 4.92 22.89 7.20
CA ALA A 237 3.56 23.07 7.70
C ALA A 237 2.77 21.75 7.71
N LEU A 238 2.93 20.90 6.68
CA LEU A 238 2.33 19.57 6.65
C LEU A 238 2.83 18.68 7.80
N TYR A 239 4.13 18.71 8.12
CA TYR A 239 4.68 17.98 9.27
C TYR A 239 4.23 18.57 10.61
N GLN A 240 4.12 19.89 10.73
CA GLN A 240 3.62 20.58 11.93
C GLN A 240 2.17 20.21 12.23
N GLY A 241 1.29 20.32 11.23
CA GLY A 241 -0.13 19.95 11.38
C GLY A 241 -0.34 18.48 11.74
N ALA A 242 0.60 17.61 11.34
CA ALA A 242 0.58 16.19 11.66
C ALA A 242 1.27 15.80 12.97
N SER A 243 1.73 16.78 13.76
CA SER A 243 2.40 16.56 15.04
C SER A 243 1.44 16.86 16.20
N PRO A 244 1.39 16.04 17.28
CA PRO A 244 0.43 16.20 18.37
C PRO A 244 0.46 17.57 19.06
N ASP A 245 1.64 18.18 19.14
CA ASP A 245 1.82 19.46 19.85
C ASP A 245 1.68 20.67 18.93
N ALA A 246 1.38 20.48 17.63
CA ALA A 246 1.39 21.50 16.57
C ALA A 246 2.70 22.32 16.44
N GLU A 247 3.69 22.07 17.30
CA GLU A 247 4.97 22.74 17.32
C GLU A 247 6.00 21.97 16.48
N CYS A 248 6.79 22.72 15.71
CA CYS A 248 8.09 22.23 15.24
C CYS A 248 9.16 23.05 15.95
N PRO A 249 9.75 22.54 17.04
CA PRO A 249 11.01 23.07 17.51
C PRO A 249 12.07 22.80 16.44
N LEU A 250 12.23 23.74 15.50
CA LEU A 250 13.49 23.93 14.75
C LEU A 250 14.52 24.46 15.75
N VAL A 251 14.87 23.66 16.76
CA VAL A 251 15.62 24.14 17.92
C VAL A 251 17.12 23.95 17.71
N VAL A 252 17.83 25.03 18.00
CA VAL A 252 19.30 25.21 18.02
C VAL A 252 19.97 24.41 19.17
N ASP A 253 19.18 23.70 19.98
CA ASP A 253 19.63 22.89 21.11
C ASP A 253 19.37 21.39 20.90
N THR A 254 20.41 20.60 21.14
CA THR A 254 20.50 19.14 21.00
C THR A 254 19.57 18.31 21.90
N SER A 255 18.84 18.95 22.82
CA SER A 255 18.00 18.30 23.83
C SER A 255 16.53 18.13 23.41
N THR A 256 16.05 18.89 22.42
CA THR A 256 14.65 18.86 21.96
C THR A 256 14.50 17.98 20.71
N PRO A 257 13.57 17.01 20.68
CA PRO A 257 13.32 16.21 19.47
C PRO A 257 12.86 17.09 18.30
N SER A 258 13.63 17.09 17.21
CA SER A 258 13.31 17.80 15.97
C SER A 258 12.06 17.27 15.27
N CYS A 259 11.26 18.13 14.64
CA CYS A 259 10.09 17.68 13.87
C CYS A 259 10.48 16.77 12.69
N GLY A 260 9.64 15.79 12.35
CA GLY A 260 9.90 14.85 11.25
C GLY A 260 9.80 13.36 11.60
N ASP A 261 9.39 13.00 12.81
CA ASP A 261 9.02 11.63 13.18
C ASP A 261 7.58 11.28 12.78
N SER A 262 6.74 12.29 12.48
CA SER A 262 5.40 12.07 11.92
C SER A 262 5.51 11.33 10.59
N ARG A 263 5.05 10.07 10.59
CA ARG A 263 5.05 9.21 9.41
C ARG A 263 3.69 9.28 8.74
N PHE A 264 3.67 9.86 7.56
CA PHE A 264 2.51 9.77 6.67
C PHE A 264 2.41 8.37 6.08
N GLY A 265 1.22 7.79 6.16
CA GLY A 265 0.95 6.48 5.60
C GLY A 265 -0.48 6.35 5.10
N CYS A 266 -0.85 5.10 4.81
CA CYS A 266 -2.19 4.76 4.40
C CYS A 266 -3.18 5.04 5.54
N TRP A 267 -4.29 5.73 5.27
CA TRP A 267 -5.31 6.03 6.27
C TRP A 267 -6.03 4.76 6.76
N THR A 268 -5.92 3.65 6.03
CA THR A 268 -6.44 2.32 6.39
C THR A 268 -5.44 1.48 7.21
N CYS A 269 -4.31 2.04 7.65
CA CYS A 269 -3.24 1.26 8.26
C CYS A 269 -3.62 0.74 9.66
N THR A 270 -3.53 -0.57 9.80
CA THR A 270 -3.81 -1.33 11.03
C THR A 270 -2.56 -1.99 11.64
N LEU A 271 -1.36 -1.58 11.21
CA LEU A 271 -0.08 -2.06 11.79
C LEU A 271 0.37 -1.23 13.00
N VAL A 272 -0.21 -0.05 13.16
CA VAL A 272 -0.12 0.81 14.34
C VAL A 272 -1.48 0.76 15.01
N SER A 273 -1.57 1.03 16.31
CA SER A 273 -2.85 1.00 17.05
C SER A 273 -3.75 2.22 16.81
N ALA A 274 -3.18 3.33 16.36
CA ALA A 274 -3.91 4.54 16.02
C ALA A 274 -3.14 5.36 14.97
N ASP A 275 -3.87 6.03 14.07
CA ASP A 275 -3.29 7.01 13.14
C ASP A 275 -3.13 8.37 13.83
N LYS A 276 -2.07 8.51 14.63
CA LYS A 276 -1.75 9.75 15.34
C LYS A 276 -1.56 10.94 14.40
N SER A 277 -1.08 10.71 13.19
CA SER A 277 -0.82 11.78 12.21
C SER A 277 -2.13 12.36 11.71
N MET A 278 -3.07 11.51 11.28
CA MET A 278 -4.39 11.95 10.83
C MET A 278 -5.21 12.54 11.97
N THR A 279 -5.13 11.97 13.18
CA THR A 279 -5.75 12.57 14.37
C THR A 279 -5.20 13.96 14.66
N ALA A 280 -3.88 14.15 14.64
CA ALA A 280 -3.26 15.46 14.86
C ALA A 280 -3.68 16.47 13.79
N MET A 281 -3.73 16.08 12.50
CA MET A 281 -4.18 16.97 11.42
C MET A 281 -5.60 17.50 11.62
N ILE A 282 -6.48 16.67 12.20
CA ILE A 282 -7.86 17.08 12.51
C ILE A 282 -7.90 17.98 13.74
N VAL A 283 -7.22 17.59 14.82
CA VAL A 283 -7.20 18.36 16.07
C VAL A 283 -6.56 19.73 15.90
N ASN A 284 -5.54 19.83 15.05
CA ASN A 284 -4.79 21.07 14.84
C ASN A 284 -5.46 22.02 13.84
N ASP A 285 -6.44 21.56 13.05
CA ASP A 285 -7.10 22.35 12.01
C ASP A 285 -8.52 21.83 11.74
N ASP A 286 -9.54 22.56 12.22
CA ASP A 286 -10.97 22.24 12.02
C ASP A 286 -11.33 22.07 10.53
N ALA A 287 -10.57 22.64 9.59
CA ALA A 287 -10.78 22.44 8.15
C ALA A 287 -10.58 20.98 7.71
N ASN A 288 -10.01 20.14 8.58
CA ASN A 288 -9.74 18.73 8.36
C ASN A 288 -10.79 17.79 8.98
N ASP A 289 -11.84 18.31 9.64
CA ASP A 289 -12.92 17.55 10.28
C ASP A 289 -13.62 16.52 9.36
N TRP A 290 -13.60 16.79 8.06
CA TRP A 290 -14.15 15.89 7.05
C TRP A 290 -13.42 14.54 6.97
N MET A 291 -12.22 14.38 7.54
CA MET A 291 -11.48 13.12 7.61
C MET A 291 -11.94 12.19 8.74
N HIS A 292 -12.77 12.62 9.69
CA HIS A 292 -13.30 11.77 10.77
C HIS A 292 -13.97 10.45 10.32
N PRO A 293 -14.72 10.37 9.20
CA PRO A 293 -15.24 9.11 8.68
C PRO A 293 -14.14 8.10 8.33
N LEU A 294 -12.96 8.56 7.88
CA LEU A 294 -11.82 7.70 7.56
C LEU A 294 -11.22 7.08 8.82
N LEU A 295 -11.04 7.88 9.88
CA LEU A 295 -10.59 7.38 11.19
C LEU A 295 -11.54 6.31 11.73
N ARG A 296 -12.86 6.57 11.72
CA ARG A 296 -13.85 5.62 12.22
C ARG A 296 -13.81 4.28 11.47
N LEU A 297 -13.69 4.32 10.14
CA LEU A 297 -13.57 3.10 9.34
C LEU A 297 -12.25 2.37 9.60
N ARG A 298 -11.14 3.09 9.72
CA ARG A 298 -9.85 2.49 10.09
C ARG A 298 -9.91 1.81 11.45
N ASP A 299 -10.52 2.45 12.45
CA ASP A 299 -10.64 1.91 13.80
C ASP A 299 -11.55 0.68 13.83
N ALA A 300 -12.61 0.67 13.01
CA ALA A 300 -13.46 -0.51 12.83
C ALA A 300 -12.70 -1.72 12.22
N LEU A 301 -11.68 -1.48 11.39
CA LEU A 301 -10.79 -2.54 10.87
C LEU A 301 -9.72 -2.98 11.89
N ASP A 302 -9.41 -2.16 12.89
CA ASP A 302 -8.36 -2.41 13.88
C ASP A 302 -8.88 -3.04 15.18
N VAL A 303 -9.64 -4.13 15.06
CA VAL A 303 -10.13 -4.91 16.20
C VAL A 303 -9.17 -6.04 16.60
N ASP A 304 -9.06 -6.29 17.90
CA ASP A 304 -8.20 -7.34 18.46
C ASP A 304 -8.62 -8.75 18.02
N ASP A 305 -9.93 -9.02 18.02
CA ASP A 305 -10.50 -10.30 17.59
C ASP A 305 -11.61 -10.10 16.55
N ASP A 306 -11.28 -10.40 15.29
CA ASP A 306 -12.19 -10.36 14.14
C ASP A 306 -12.67 -11.75 13.71
N ARG A 307 -12.46 -12.81 14.52
CA ARG A 307 -12.81 -14.19 14.15
C ARG A 307 -14.29 -14.35 13.81
N HIS A 308 -15.17 -13.71 14.57
CA HIS A 308 -16.62 -13.73 14.31
C HIS A 308 -17.02 -13.16 12.93
N LEU A 309 -16.13 -12.42 12.27
CA LEU A 309 -16.35 -11.86 10.92
C LEU A 309 -15.77 -12.76 9.82
N ARG A 310 -15.10 -13.86 10.17
CA ARG A 310 -14.30 -14.67 9.26
C ARG A 310 -14.78 -16.12 9.19
N GLU A 311 -14.54 -16.73 8.04
CA GLU A 311 -14.72 -18.16 7.83
C GLU A 311 -13.73 -18.90 8.74
N PHE A 312 -14.18 -19.91 9.50
CA PHE A 312 -13.24 -20.70 10.31
C PHE A 312 -12.37 -21.64 9.48
N GLN A 313 -12.66 -21.80 8.19
CA GLN A 313 -11.82 -22.52 7.22
C GLN A 313 -10.91 -21.55 6.47
N ARG A 314 -9.79 -22.08 5.97
CA ARG A 314 -8.95 -21.37 5.01
C ARG A 314 -9.66 -21.20 3.67
N ALA A 315 -9.11 -20.33 2.82
CA ALA A 315 -9.67 -20.07 1.49
C ALA A 315 -9.80 -21.34 0.61
N ASN A 316 -8.94 -22.34 0.81
CA ASN A 316 -8.98 -23.63 0.12
C ASN A 316 -9.87 -24.69 0.82
N GLY A 317 -10.63 -24.30 1.85
CA GLY A 317 -11.49 -25.20 2.66
C GLY A 317 -10.76 -25.99 3.74
N SER A 318 -9.42 -25.89 3.84
CA SER A 318 -8.66 -26.60 4.87
C SER A 318 -8.92 -26.06 6.28
N LEU A 319 -8.84 -26.96 7.26
CA LEU A 319 -8.89 -26.63 8.68
C LEU A 319 -7.47 -26.64 9.23
N THR A 320 -7.01 -25.51 9.76
CA THR A 320 -5.72 -25.40 10.45
C THR A 320 -5.98 -25.18 11.93
N VAL A 321 -5.44 -26.03 12.79
CA VAL A 321 -5.50 -25.82 14.25
C VAL A 321 -4.20 -25.18 14.71
N HIS A 322 -4.29 -24.16 15.56
CA HIS A 322 -3.15 -23.58 16.25
C HIS A 322 -3.52 -23.32 17.71
N ARG A 323 -2.75 -23.87 18.65
CA ARG A 323 -3.00 -23.75 20.10
C ARG A 323 -4.43 -24.15 20.49
N GLY A 324 -4.92 -25.26 19.94
CA GLY A 324 -6.25 -25.81 20.24
C GLY A 324 -7.43 -25.02 19.66
N ARG A 325 -7.19 -24.07 18.74
CA ARG A 325 -8.24 -23.28 18.08
C ARG A 325 -8.07 -23.30 16.57
N LEU A 326 -9.16 -23.17 15.82
CA LEU A 326 -9.09 -23.04 14.37
C LEU A 326 -8.51 -21.67 13.98
N VAL A 327 -7.64 -21.68 12.97
CA VAL A 327 -7.13 -20.47 12.34
C VAL A 327 -8.09 -20.05 11.24
N HIS A 328 -8.85 -18.99 11.52
CA HIS A 328 -9.84 -18.46 10.60
C HIS A 328 -9.21 -17.91 9.31
N GLY A 329 -9.91 -18.09 8.20
CA GLY A 329 -9.56 -17.64 6.86
C GLY A 329 -10.08 -16.25 6.52
N LEU A 330 -10.90 -16.17 5.47
CA LEU A 330 -11.35 -14.93 4.83
C LEU A 330 -12.57 -14.33 5.54
N TYR A 331 -12.83 -13.04 5.35
CA TYR A 331 -14.10 -12.42 5.76
C TYR A 331 -15.29 -13.10 5.08
N THR A 332 -16.37 -13.29 5.84
CA THR A 332 -17.64 -13.87 5.36
C THR A 332 -18.32 -12.94 4.33
N GLN A 333 -19.34 -13.43 3.63
CA GLN A 333 -20.15 -12.61 2.72
C GLN A 333 -20.74 -11.38 3.47
N GLN A 334 -21.30 -11.61 4.66
CA GLN A 334 -21.92 -10.56 5.47
C GLN A 334 -20.92 -9.50 5.91
N ALA A 335 -19.75 -9.92 6.40
CA ALA A 335 -18.69 -8.98 6.81
C ALA A 335 -18.21 -8.12 5.62
N ARG A 336 -18.03 -8.72 4.43
CA ARG A 336 -17.60 -7.98 3.23
C ARG A 336 -18.66 -7.01 2.72
N ALA A 337 -19.94 -7.39 2.76
CA ALA A 337 -21.06 -6.50 2.48
C ALA A 337 -21.09 -5.30 3.44
N GLU A 338 -20.85 -5.56 4.73
CA GLU A 338 -20.84 -4.51 5.73
C GLU A 338 -19.64 -3.55 5.58
N TRP A 339 -18.45 -4.07 5.30
CA TRP A 339 -17.30 -3.22 4.98
C TRP A 339 -17.54 -2.34 3.76
N LEU A 340 -18.22 -2.86 2.73
CA LEU A 340 -18.60 -2.06 1.58
C LEU A 340 -19.58 -0.94 1.95
N ARG A 341 -20.62 -1.23 2.75
CA ARG A 341 -21.56 -0.20 3.24
C ARG A 341 -20.84 0.90 3.99
N GLN A 342 -19.96 0.54 4.92
CA GLN A 342 -19.20 1.51 5.72
C GLN A 342 -18.26 2.34 4.85
N LEU A 343 -17.60 1.74 3.86
CA LEU A 343 -16.73 2.44 2.92
C LEU A 343 -17.49 3.45 2.06
N LEU A 344 -18.61 3.04 1.46
CA LEU A 344 -19.45 3.94 0.66
C LEU A 344 -20.06 5.05 1.53
N THR A 345 -20.45 4.73 2.76
CA THR A 345 -20.97 5.71 3.73
C THR A 345 -19.89 6.73 4.09
N ALA A 346 -18.67 6.27 4.37
CA ALA A 346 -17.53 7.15 4.64
C ALA A 346 -17.25 8.05 3.43
N GLN A 347 -17.27 7.52 2.21
CA GLN A 347 -17.11 8.29 0.98
C GLN A 347 -18.18 9.38 0.85
N GLN A 348 -19.46 9.05 1.03
CA GLN A 348 -20.55 10.02 0.96
C GLN A 348 -20.42 11.12 2.03
N GLN A 349 -20.03 10.76 3.26
CA GLN A 349 -19.80 11.74 4.33
C GLN A 349 -18.62 12.66 4.03
N VAL A 350 -17.53 12.13 3.51
CA VAL A 350 -16.36 12.90 3.08
C VAL A 350 -16.75 13.87 1.95
N ARG A 351 -17.42 13.40 0.88
CA ARG A 351 -17.81 14.25 -0.26
C ARG A 351 -18.71 15.42 0.14
N ARG A 352 -19.55 15.26 1.16
CA ARG A 352 -20.43 16.32 1.69
C ARG A 352 -19.68 17.37 2.50
N ARG A 353 -18.62 16.99 3.20
CA ARG A 353 -17.93 17.84 4.19
C ARG A 353 -16.59 18.39 3.70
N ALA A 354 -15.96 17.72 2.74
CA ALA A 354 -14.64 18.10 2.24
C ALA A 354 -14.66 19.48 1.55
N PRO A 355 -13.52 20.19 1.56
CA PRO A 355 -13.32 21.40 0.76
C PRO A 355 -13.61 21.17 -0.72
N GLU A 356 -14.00 22.21 -1.45
CA GLU A 356 -14.48 22.12 -2.85
C GLU A 356 -13.55 21.29 -3.75
N GLY A 357 -12.23 21.50 -3.65
CA GLY A 357 -11.23 20.75 -4.43
C GLY A 357 -11.07 19.26 -4.07
N LEU A 358 -11.68 18.80 -2.97
CA LEU A 358 -11.62 17.42 -2.49
C LEU A 358 -12.98 16.72 -2.46
N ARG A 359 -14.07 17.41 -2.83
CA ARG A 359 -15.42 16.80 -2.89
C ARG A 359 -15.56 15.70 -3.95
N GLY A 360 -14.67 15.68 -4.94
CA GLY A 360 -14.60 14.63 -5.96
C GLY A 360 -13.85 13.37 -5.53
N ILE A 361 -13.43 13.26 -4.27
CA ILE A 361 -12.63 12.12 -3.81
C ILE A 361 -13.35 10.78 -4.01
N GLU A 362 -12.58 9.78 -4.44
CA GLU A 362 -12.99 8.39 -4.54
C GLU A 362 -12.17 7.60 -3.52
N LEU A 363 -12.81 7.13 -2.45
CA LEU A 363 -12.20 6.19 -1.51
C LEU A 363 -12.18 4.77 -2.10
N VAL A 364 -13.14 4.49 -2.98
CA VAL A 364 -13.21 3.29 -3.83
C VAL A 364 -13.65 3.71 -5.22
N SER A 365 -12.88 3.30 -6.22
CA SER A 365 -13.16 3.60 -7.63
C SER A 365 -14.24 2.70 -8.21
N MET A 366 -14.85 3.12 -9.32
CA MET A 366 -15.80 2.28 -10.06
C MET A 366 -15.18 0.96 -10.51
N ALA A 367 -13.94 0.99 -11.01
CA ALA A 367 -13.22 -0.22 -11.41
C ALA A 367 -13.06 -1.21 -10.24
N GLU A 368 -12.80 -0.72 -9.03
CA GLU A 368 -12.71 -1.57 -7.84
C GLU A 368 -14.06 -2.17 -7.46
N LEU A 369 -15.15 -1.40 -7.53
CA LEU A 369 -16.49 -1.90 -7.25
C LEU A 369 -16.93 -2.97 -8.25
N GLU A 370 -16.62 -2.78 -9.54
CA GLU A 370 -16.90 -3.77 -10.58
C GLU A 370 -16.09 -5.06 -10.37
N GLU A 371 -14.81 -4.96 -10.03
CA GLU A 371 -13.98 -6.13 -9.73
C GLU A 371 -14.43 -6.83 -8.44
N ILE A 372 -14.83 -6.08 -7.40
CA ILE A 372 -15.42 -6.64 -6.18
C ILE A 372 -16.67 -7.45 -6.53
N ARG A 373 -17.59 -6.84 -7.31
CA ARG A 373 -18.83 -7.51 -7.76
C ARG A 373 -18.50 -8.76 -8.58
N ARG A 374 -17.53 -8.68 -9.50
CA ARG A 374 -17.08 -9.83 -10.30
C ARG A 374 -16.58 -10.96 -9.41
N ILE A 375 -15.73 -10.67 -8.43
CA ILE A 375 -15.22 -11.68 -7.48
C ILE A 375 -16.38 -12.32 -6.70
N TRP A 376 -17.32 -11.53 -6.20
CA TRP A 376 -18.45 -12.04 -5.43
C TRP A 376 -19.32 -12.99 -6.28
N VAL A 377 -19.76 -12.53 -7.44
CA VAL A 377 -20.69 -13.27 -8.29
C VAL A 377 -20.02 -14.46 -8.98
N PHE A 378 -18.82 -14.30 -9.55
CA PHE A 378 -18.20 -15.34 -10.38
C PHE A 378 -17.24 -16.24 -9.62
N ASP A 379 -16.40 -15.69 -8.75
CA ASP A 379 -15.36 -16.49 -8.07
C ASP A 379 -15.90 -17.12 -6.79
N LYS A 380 -16.84 -16.46 -6.11
CA LYS A 380 -17.47 -16.92 -4.86
C LYS A 380 -18.90 -17.41 -5.04
N HIS A 381 -19.42 -17.35 -6.26
CA HIS A 381 -20.77 -17.82 -6.63
C HIS A 381 -21.91 -17.14 -5.88
N GLU A 382 -21.71 -15.93 -5.36
CA GLU A 382 -22.67 -15.13 -4.59
C GLU A 382 -23.71 -14.50 -5.50
N VAL A 383 -24.56 -15.38 -6.03
CA VAL A 383 -25.59 -15.11 -7.04
C VAL A 383 -26.69 -14.16 -6.57
N GLU A 384 -26.73 -13.81 -5.28
CA GLU A 384 -27.59 -12.74 -4.76
C GLU A 384 -27.18 -11.36 -5.29
N ASP A 385 -25.91 -11.19 -5.68
CA ASP A 385 -25.37 -9.94 -6.24
C ASP A 385 -25.70 -8.71 -5.37
N LEU A 386 -25.21 -8.72 -4.12
CA LEU A 386 -25.57 -7.72 -3.11
C LEU A 386 -25.08 -6.29 -3.42
N LEU A 387 -24.06 -6.15 -4.28
CA LEU A 387 -23.34 -4.89 -4.45
C LEU A 387 -24.22 -3.75 -5.03
N PRO A 388 -25.00 -3.95 -6.12
CA PRO A 388 -25.93 -2.94 -6.61
C PRO A 388 -26.95 -2.48 -5.55
N GLY A 389 -27.44 -3.40 -4.72
CA GLY A 389 -28.38 -3.09 -3.63
C GLY A 389 -27.72 -2.20 -2.57
N ILE A 390 -26.51 -2.56 -2.13
CA ILE A 390 -25.71 -1.77 -1.19
C ILE A 390 -25.40 -0.38 -1.75
N TRP A 391 -25.06 -0.28 -3.03
CA TRP A 391 -24.84 1.00 -3.69
C TRP A 391 -26.07 1.89 -3.64
N GLN A 392 -27.23 1.37 -4.06
CA GLN A 392 -28.49 2.12 -4.07
C GLN A 392 -28.93 2.52 -2.66
N GLU A 393 -28.74 1.64 -1.67
CA GLU A 393 -29.03 1.87 -0.25
C GLU A 393 -28.24 3.08 0.29
N VAL A 394 -26.92 3.11 0.03
CA VAL A 394 -26.02 4.10 0.64
C VAL A 394 -25.96 5.41 -0.15
N THR A 395 -25.97 5.33 -1.48
CA THR A 395 -25.83 6.52 -2.34
C THR A 395 -27.16 7.16 -2.69
N GLY A 396 -28.27 6.40 -2.67
CA GLY A 396 -29.56 6.83 -3.18
C GLY A 396 -29.66 6.81 -4.71
N GLU A 397 -28.59 6.44 -5.42
CA GLU A 397 -28.53 6.40 -6.89
C GLU A 397 -28.57 4.96 -7.42
N PRO A 398 -29.17 4.72 -8.60
CA PRO A 398 -29.13 3.41 -9.22
C PRO A 398 -27.67 3.02 -9.52
N TRP A 399 -27.41 1.72 -9.43
CA TRP A 399 -26.11 1.16 -9.79
C TRP A 399 -25.77 1.53 -11.24
N PRO A 400 -24.63 2.21 -11.49
CA PRO A 400 -24.31 2.73 -12.82
C PRO A 400 -23.70 1.70 -13.77
N GLY A 401 -23.29 0.53 -13.27
CA GLY A 401 -22.66 -0.53 -14.07
C GLY A 401 -23.65 -1.53 -14.70
N PRO A 402 -23.15 -2.66 -15.23
CA PRO A 402 -23.98 -3.68 -15.90
C PRO A 402 -25.10 -4.24 -15.01
N THR A 403 -26.18 -4.72 -15.60
CA THR A 403 -27.34 -5.24 -14.86
C THR A 403 -27.13 -6.68 -14.39
N ALA A 404 -27.98 -7.16 -13.47
CA ALA A 404 -27.94 -8.56 -13.03
C ALA A 404 -28.27 -9.55 -14.16
N GLN A 405 -29.03 -9.15 -15.19
CA GLN A 405 -29.34 -9.99 -16.36
C GLN A 405 -28.10 -10.24 -17.24
N ASP A 406 -27.12 -9.34 -17.17
CA ASP A 406 -25.82 -9.52 -17.81
C ASP A 406 -24.92 -10.51 -17.05
N LEU A 407 -25.34 -10.95 -15.86
CA LEU A 407 -24.59 -11.78 -14.93
C LEU A 407 -25.33 -13.11 -14.65
N MET A 408 -24.58 -14.15 -14.27
CA MET A 408 -25.12 -15.50 -14.04
C MET A 408 -25.91 -15.65 -12.72
N THR A 409 -26.73 -14.66 -12.35
CA THR A 409 -27.47 -14.57 -11.07
C THR A 409 -28.77 -15.36 -11.07
N LEU A 410 -29.14 -15.94 -9.92
CA LEU A 410 -30.43 -16.63 -9.77
C LEU A 410 -31.55 -15.61 -9.53
N PRO A 411 -32.77 -15.86 -10.07
CA PRO A 411 -33.94 -15.07 -9.74
C PRO A 411 -34.21 -15.05 -8.22
N ALA A 412 -34.72 -13.92 -7.71
CA ALA A 412 -34.94 -13.72 -6.28
C ALA A 412 -35.90 -14.77 -5.67
N ASP A 413 -36.98 -15.11 -6.38
CA ASP A 413 -37.94 -16.16 -5.98
C ASP A 413 -37.27 -17.53 -5.80
N SER A 414 -36.29 -17.86 -6.66
CA SER A 414 -35.53 -19.11 -6.55
C SER A 414 -34.61 -19.12 -5.33
N LEU A 415 -34.06 -17.96 -4.96
CA LEU A 415 -33.25 -17.81 -3.75
C LEU A 415 -34.11 -17.86 -2.49
N ASP A 416 -35.32 -17.30 -2.53
CA ASP A 416 -36.28 -17.36 -1.43
C ASP A 416 -36.70 -18.81 -1.15
N ILE A 417 -37.01 -19.59 -2.20
CA ILE A 417 -37.30 -21.03 -2.07
C ILE A 417 -36.09 -21.78 -1.49
N LEU A 418 -34.88 -21.47 -1.97
CA LEU A 418 -33.67 -22.12 -1.46
C LEU A 418 -33.47 -21.81 0.04
N ALA A 419 -33.70 -20.57 0.45
CA ALA A 419 -33.64 -20.16 1.85
C ALA A 419 -34.70 -20.87 2.70
N GLU A 420 -35.93 -20.98 2.21
CA GLU A 420 -37.02 -21.70 2.89
C GLU A 420 -36.66 -23.18 3.10
N VAL A 421 -36.11 -23.84 2.08
CA VAL A 421 -35.71 -25.26 2.16
C VAL A 421 -34.57 -25.48 3.16
N CYS A 422 -33.64 -24.54 3.28
CA CYS A 422 -32.51 -24.64 4.22
C CYS A 422 -32.88 -24.23 5.65
N GLY A 423 -33.98 -23.49 5.84
CA GLY A 423 -34.40 -22.98 7.14
C GLY A 423 -33.33 -22.09 7.78
N GLU A 424 -32.99 -22.37 9.04
CA GLU A 424 -31.99 -21.63 9.80
C GLU A 424 -30.54 -22.05 9.50
N ASP A 425 -30.33 -23.12 8.71
CA ASP A 425 -28.98 -23.58 8.35
C ASP A 425 -28.38 -22.72 7.23
N ARG A 426 -27.72 -21.64 7.66
CA ARG A 426 -27.04 -20.71 6.75
C ARG A 426 -25.94 -21.38 5.91
N ARG A 427 -25.23 -22.36 6.48
CA ARG A 427 -24.13 -23.05 5.78
C ARG A 427 -24.66 -23.95 4.68
N MET A 428 -25.75 -24.67 4.95
CA MET A 428 -26.44 -25.47 3.94
C MET A 428 -26.94 -24.58 2.80
N TYR A 429 -27.54 -23.43 3.11
CA TYR A 429 -27.96 -22.44 2.11
C TYR A 429 -26.76 -21.99 1.24
N GLU A 430 -25.67 -21.56 1.86
CA GLU A 430 -24.49 -21.08 1.14
C GLU A 430 -23.83 -22.19 0.30
N GLY A 431 -23.82 -23.42 0.79
CA GLY A 431 -23.30 -24.58 0.07
C GLY A 431 -24.13 -24.95 -1.16
N LEU A 432 -25.44 -25.10 -0.99
CA LEU A 432 -26.36 -25.38 -2.10
C LEU A 432 -26.34 -24.25 -3.14
N ARG A 433 -26.39 -22.99 -2.68
CA ARG A 433 -26.28 -21.81 -3.55
C ARG A 433 -24.99 -21.84 -4.35
N THR A 434 -23.85 -22.10 -3.71
CA THR A 434 -22.54 -22.17 -4.37
C THR A 434 -22.54 -23.26 -5.44
N MET A 435 -23.06 -24.45 -5.15
CA MET A 435 -23.14 -25.54 -6.12
C MET A 435 -24.03 -25.21 -7.32
N LEU A 436 -25.17 -24.54 -7.11
CA LEU A 436 -26.03 -24.04 -8.19
C LEU A 436 -25.30 -23.00 -9.06
N GLY A 437 -24.55 -22.09 -8.44
CA GLY A 437 -23.73 -21.11 -9.13
C GLY A 437 -22.62 -21.76 -9.97
N ILE A 438 -21.98 -22.81 -9.45
CA ILE A 438 -20.99 -23.61 -10.18
C ILE A 438 -21.64 -24.27 -11.40
N GLU A 439 -22.76 -25.00 -11.25
CA GLU A 439 -23.42 -25.69 -12.37
C GLU A 439 -23.78 -24.71 -13.49
N ARG A 440 -24.36 -23.56 -13.14
CA ARG A 440 -24.73 -22.54 -14.11
C ARG A 440 -23.53 -21.94 -14.84
N SER A 441 -22.43 -21.70 -14.13
CA SER A 441 -21.17 -21.23 -14.73
C SER A 441 -20.58 -22.21 -15.73
N PHE A 442 -20.61 -23.51 -15.44
CA PHE A 442 -20.19 -24.53 -16.41
C PHE A 442 -21.17 -24.66 -17.59
N ARG A 443 -22.48 -24.58 -17.34
CA ARG A 443 -23.50 -24.59 -18.39
C ARG A 443 -23.32 -23.43 -19.37
N ALA A 444 -23.10 -22.21 -18.87
CA ALA A 444 -22.89 -21.02 -19.70
C ALA A 444 -21.63 -21.12 -20.58
N ARG A 445 -20.57 -21.78 -20.09
CA ARG A 445 -19.33 -22.03 -20.85
C ARG A 445 -19.47 -23.14 -21.91
N GLY A 446 -20.55 -23.93 -21.88
CA GLY A 446 -20.74 -25.07 -22.78
C GLY A 446 -19.75 -26.23 -22.56
N VAL A 447 -19.04 -26.25 -21.42
CA VAL A 447 -18.02 -27.26 -21.08
C VAL A 447 -18.36 -27.86 -19.72
N ARG A 448 -18.22 -29.19 -19.57
CA ARG A 448 -18.43 -29.90 -18.28
C ARG A 448 -17.16 -30.45 -17.64
N ARG A 449 -16.02 -30.39 -18.33
CA ARG A 449 -14.72 -30.87 -17.81
C ARG A 449 -14.34 -30.05 -16.57
N GLY A 450 -14.11 -30.71 -15.44
CA GLY A 450 -13.76 -30.08 -14.16
C GLY A 450 -14.96 -29.67 -13.29
N LEU A 451 -16.20 -29.88 -13.76
CA LEU A 451 -17.40 -29.55 -12.98
C LEU A 451 -17.46 -30.33 -11.66
N LEU A 452 -17.21 -31.64 -11.71
CA LEU A 452 -17.25 -32.50 -10.51
C LEU A 452 -16.18 -32.09 -9.50
N ASP A 453 -14.98 -31.71 -9.97
CA ASP A 453 -13.89 -31.26 -9.09
C ASP A 453 -14.26 -29.97 -8.35
N GLU A 454 -14.89 -29.01 -9.03
CA GLU A 454 -15.36 -27.76 -8.40
C GLU A 454 -16.54 -27.99 -7.45
N LEU A 455 -17.48 -28.87 -7.80
CA LEU A 455 -18.56 -29.26 -6.90
C LEU A 455 -18.03 -29.98 -5.65
N GLU A 456 -17.04 -30.85 -5.80
CA GLU A 456 -16.41 -31.53 -4.67
C GLU A 456 -15.71 -30.53 -3.74
N LYS A 457 -15.00 -29.54 -4.29
CA LYS A 457 -14.42 -28.44 -3.49
C LYS A 457 -15.48 -27.66 -2.72
N ALA A 458 -16.62 -27.37 -3.35
CA ALA A 458 -17.73 -26.71 -2.67
C ALA A 458 -18.29 -27.57 -1.53
N VAL A 459 -18.55 -28.85 -1.77
CA VAL A 459 -19.03 -29.78 -0.73
C VAL A 459 -18.03 -29.85 0.44
N ARG A 460 -16.73 -29.97 0.16
CA ARG A 460 -15.67 -29.97 1.18
C ARG A 460 -15.66 -28.69 2.01
N ARG A 461 -15.82 -27.53 1.37
CA ARG A 461 -15.90 -26.23 2.05
C ARG A 461 -17.12 -26.15 2.98
N PHE A 462 -18.28 -26.59 2.53
CA PHE A 462 -19.51 -26.52 3.33
C PHE A 462 -19.80 -27.81 4.13
N SER A 463 -18.78 -28.63 4.43
CA SER A 463 -18.94 -29.93 5.11
C SER A 463 -19.32 -29.88 6.59
N PHE A 464 -19.24 -28.71 7.23
CA PHE A 464 -19.46 -28.56 8.68
C PHE A 464 -20.53 -27.50 8.93
N ALA A 465 -21.48 -27.76 9.82
CA ALA A 465 -22.50 -26.77 10.17
C ALA A 465 -21.95 -25.72 11.13
N THR A 466 -21.07 -26.12 12.06
CA THR A 466 -20.55 -25.25 13.13
C THR A 466 -19.02 -25.25 13.23
N GLU A 467 -18.46 -24.26 13.94
CA GLU A 467 -17.00 -24.20 14.21
C GLU A 467 -16.58 -25.34 15.14
N GLU A 468 -17.43 -25.69 16.10
CA GLU A 468 -17.21 -26.75 17.07
C GLU A 468 -17.05 -28.11 16.37
N GLU A 469 -17.96 -28.42 15.44
CA GLU A 469 -17.88 -29.66 14.63
C GLU A 469 -16.59 -29.72 13.82
N ALA A 470 -16.22 -28.60 13.18
CA ALA A 470 -15.01 -28.51 12.40
C ALA A 470 -13.75 -28.66 13.26
N LEU A 471 -13.73 -28.05 14.46
CA LEU A 471 -12.62 -28.16 15.39
C LEU A 471 -12.49 -29.58 15.93
N GLU A 472 -13.60 -30.22 16.32
CA GLU A 472 -13.59 -31.61 16.75
C GLU A 472 -13.06 -32.54 15.65
N PHE A 473 -13.51 -32.35 14.42
CA PHE A 473 -13.02 -33.10 13.28
C PHE A 473 -11.52 -32.90 13.09
N ALA A 474 -11.05 -31.64 13.11
CA ALA A 474 -9.64 -31.30 12.96
C ALA A 474 -8.77 -31.86 14.09
N LEU A 475 -9.23 -31.85 15.35
CA LEU A 475 -8.48 -32.42 16.47
C LEU A 475 -8.43 -33.95 16.42
N LYS A 476 -9.52 -34.61 15.98
CA LYS A 476 -9.56 -36.07 15.83
C LYS A 476 -8.69 -36.59 14.68
N HIS A 477 -8.47 -35.78 13.65
CA HIS A 477 -7.77 -36.18 12.43
C HIS A 477 -6.46 -35.41 12.16
N GLY A 478 -6.08 -34.46 13.01
CA GLY A 478 -5.00 -33.48 12.80
C GLY A 478 -3.59 -33.96 13.14
N ASP A 479 -3.42 -35.19 13.62
CA ASP A 479 -2.15 -35.67 14.19
C ASP A 479 -1.19 -36.32 13.16
N LYS A 480 -1.28 -35.98 11.87
CA LYS A 480 -0.39 -36.52 10.82
C LYS A 480 0.50 -35.51 10.09
N GLU A 481 0.35 -34.20 10.33
CA GLU A 481 1.15 -33.17 9.62
C GLU A 481 1.99 -32.26 10.54
N GLU A 482 2.07 -32.51 11.86
CA GLU A 482 2.97 -31.77 12.77
C GLU A 482 4.45 -32.22 12.72
N ARG A 483 4.99 -32.39 11.51
CA ARG A 483 6.45 -32.35 11.25
C ARG A 483 6.74 -31.42 10.08
N GLY A 484 6.50 -30.14 10.31
CA GLY A 484 6.76 -29.10 9.32
C GLY A 484 6.91 -27.70 9.91
N ASP A 485 7.31 -27.60 11.18
CA ASP A 485 7.60 -26.32 11.82
C ASP A 485 8.99 -25.84 11.40
N GLU A 486 9.14 -25.51 10.11
CA GLU A 486 10.27 -24.72 9.58
C GLU A 486 10.01 -23.98 8.25
N GLN A 487 8.78 -23.99 7.69
CA GLN A 487 8.48 -23.34 6.40
C GLN A 487 7.35 -22.30 6.45
N LEU A 488 7.31 -21.47 7.49
CA LEU A 488 6.45 -20.28 7.50
C LEU A 488 6.92 -19.15 6.54
N SER A 489 7.90 -19.44 5.67
CA SER A 489 8.47 -18.52 4.68
C SER A 489 8.29 -18.96 3.21
N LEU A 490 7.64 -20.10 2.91
CA LEU A 490 7.60 -20.64 1.54
C LEU A 490 6.21 -20.78 0.90
N LEU A 491 5.14 -20.27 1.51
CA LEU A 491 3.77 -20.35 0.95
C LEU A 491 3.42 -19.22 -0.06
N PHE A 492 4.41 -18.64 -0.75
CA PHE A 492 4.16 -17.60 -1.77
C PHE A 492 4.65 -17.93 -3.18
N GLU A 493 5.12 -19.14 -3.43
CA GLU A 493 5.28 -19.65 -4.79
C GLU A 493 4.23 -20.73 -5.04
N ASP A 494 3.13 -20.34 -5.66
CA ASP A 494 2.51 -21.08 -6.78
C ASP A 494 1.23 -20.37 -7.23
N GLY A 495 1.25 -19.93 -8.48
CA GLY A 495 0.14 -19.21 -9.11
C GLY A 495 0.47 -18.42 -10.38
N PHE A 496 1.58 -18.73 -11.07
CA PHE A 496 1.74 -18.41 -12.49
C PHE A 496 2.22 -19.68 -13.19
N GLY A 497 1.31 -20.32 -13.92
CA GLY A 497 1.65 -21.41 -14.81
C GLY A 497 2.64 -20.93 -15.85
N SER A 498 3.67 -21.74 -16.05
CA SER A 498 4.47 -21.77 -17.27
C SER A 498 3.57 -22.08 -18.46
N GLY A 499 3.57 -21.16 -19.43
CA GLY A 499 2.92 -21.25 -20.73
C GLY A 499 3.35 -20.07 -21.56
#